data_AF-A0A443L6X7-F1
#
_entry.id   AF-A0A443L6X7-F1
#
_cell.length_a   1.000
_cell.length_b   1.000
_cell.length_c   1.000
_cell.angle_alpha   90.00
_cell.angle_beta   90.00
_cell.angle_gamma   90.00
#
_symmetry.space_group_name_H-M   'P 1'
#
loop_
_entity.id
_entity.type
_entity.pdbx_description
1 polymer ?
#
loop_
_entity_poly.entity_id
_entity_poly.type
_entity_poly.pdbx_seq_one_letter_code
_entity_poly.pdbx_strand_id
1 'polypeptide(L)'
;MNHDRRLTAQPLTAEAFDLAFVPRKRPTLWGIGAIARYLGVSHDKVRKLARHPQVPINKPEGSGTWCAEPDDLDAWKRGRTG
;
A
#
# COMPACT_ATOMS: atom_id res chain seq x y z
N MET A 1 -33.18 -6.05 35.22
CA MET A 1 -32.48 -4.76 34.97
C MET A 1 -32.00 -4.80 33.53
N ASN A 2 -32.71 -4.09 32.64
CA ASN A 2 -32.38 -4.06 31.22
C ASN A 2 -31.17 -3.16 30.98
N HIS A 3 -30.11 -3.70 30.37
CA HIS A 3 -29.02 -2.90 29.82
C HIS A 3 -29.47 -2.22 28.53
N ASP A 4 -30.17 -1.10 28.67
CA ASP A 4 -30.46 -0.17 27.58
C ASP A 4 -29.20 0.64 27.26
N ARG A 5 -28.24 0.00 26.58
CA ARG A 5 -27.08 0.71 26.02
C ARG A 5 -27.55 1.36 24.72
N ARG A 6 -28.21 2.50 24.84
CA ARG A 6 -28.52 3.38 23.71
C ARG A 6 -27.21 3.73 23.00
N LEU A 7 -26.87 2.98 21.97
CA LEU A 7 -25.85 3.36 21.00
C LEU A 7 -26.40 4.59 20.31
N THR A 8 -26.04 5.79 20.79
CA THR A 8 -26.27 7.02 20.04
C THR A 8 -25.36 6.98 18.82
N ALA A 9 -25.79 6.27 17.79
CA ALA A 9 -25.15 6.33 16.49
C ALA A 9 -25.16 7.79 16.06
N GLN A 10 -23.98 8.39 15.94
CA GLN A 10 -23.87 9.72 15.37
C GLN A 10 -24.45 9.67 13.95
N PRO A 11 -25.19 10.70 13.51
CA PRO A 11 -25.71 10.74 12.15
C PRO A 11 -24.56 10.62 11.16
N LEU A 12 -24.69 9.72 10.18
CA LEU A 12 -23.73 9.57 9.10
C LEU A 12 -23.87 10.75 8.14
N THR A 13 -23.15 11.85 8.43
CA THR A 13 -23.03 12.98 7.50
C THR A 13 -22.02 12.64 6.40
N ALA A 14 -22.06 13.37 5.29
CA ALA A 14 -21.10 13.21 4.21
C ALA A 14 -19.66 13.41 4.71
N GLU A 15 -19.44 14.41 5.55
CA GLU A 15 -18.12 14.73 6.13
C GLU A 15 -17.66 13.66 7.12
N ALA A 16 -18.57 13.13 7.94
CA ALA A 16 -18.26 12.06 8.88
C ALA A 16 -17.93 10.76 8.14
N PHE A 17 -18.63 10.48 7.05
CA PHE A 17 -18.31 9.38 6.15
C PHE A 17 -16.93 9.59 5.51
N ASP A 18 -16.70 10.73 4.86
CA ASP A 18 -15.43 11.01 4.20
C ASP A 18 -14.26 10.89 5.17
N LEU A 19 -14.34 11.48 6.37
CA LEU A 19 -13.30 11.38 7.39
C LEU A 19 -13.05 9.94 7.85
N ALA A 20 -14.10 9.14 7.99
CA ALA A 20 -13.99 7.74 8.37
C ALA A 20 -13.36 6.87 7.27
N PHE A 21 -13.58 7.23 6.01
CA PHE A 21 -13.19 6.44 4.84
C PHE A 21 -12.04 7.03 4.02
N VAL A 22 -11.41 8.13 4.44
CA VAL A 22 -10.14 8.60 3.85
C VAL A 22 -9.13 7.45 3.92
N PRO A 23 -8.55 7.01 2.77
CA PRO A 23 -7.53 5.98 2.76
C PRO A 23 -6.34 6.40 3.63
N ARG A 24 -6.12 5.71 4.75
CA ARG A 24 -5.01 6.00 5.66
C ARG A 24 -3.66 5.52 5.11
N LYS A 25 -3.67 4.62 4.12
CA LYS A 25 -2.48 4.08 3.46
C LYS A 25 -2.38 4.57 2.03
N ARG A 26 -1.14 4.73 1.56
CA ARG A 26 -0.87 4.98 0.14
C ARG A 26 -1.31 3.74 -0.66
N PRO A 27 -1.88 3.92 -1.86
CA PRO A 27 -2.30 2.79 -2.68
C PRO A 27 -1.10 1.94 -3.10
N THR A 28 -1.29 0.63 -3.15
CA THR A 28 -0.31 -0.33 -3.66
C THR A 28 0.11 0.05 -5.08
N LEU A 29 1.41 -0.06 -5.37
CA LEU A 29 1.94 0.16 -6.71
C LEU A 29 1.71 -1.10 -7.53
N TRP A 30 1.00 -0.98 -8.65
CA TRP A 30 0.75 -2.10 -9.56
C TRP A 30 1.49 -1.94 -10.88
N GLY A 31 2.20 -2.99 -11.27
CA GLY A 31 3.00 -3.06 -12.48
C GLY A 31 4.40 -2.47 -12.35
N ILE A 32 5.29 -2.96 -13.21
CA ILE A 32 6.69 -2.54 -13.26
C ILE A 32 6.83 -1.03 -13.50
N GLY A 33 5.94 -0.44 -14.29
CA GLY A 33 5.97 1.00 -14.59
C GLY A 33 5.70 1.87 -13.36
N ALA A 34 4.70 1.53 -12.54
CA ALA A 34 4.42 2.26 -11.31
C ALA A 34 5.58 2.15 -10.31
N ILE A 35 6.12 0.95 -10.15
CA ILE A 35 7.26 0.68 -9.26
C ILE A 35 8.52 1.42 -9.75
N ALA A 36 8.79 1.41 -11.06
CA ALA A 36 9.94 2.09 -11.66
C ALA A 36 9.88 3.60 -11.46
N ARG A 37 8.70 4.20 -11.71
CA ARG A 37 8.46 5.62 -11.48
C ARG A 37 8.64 5.99 -10.01
N TYR A 38 8.14 5.16 -9.10
CA TYR A 38 8.29 5.38 -7.66
C TYR A 38 9.74 5.30 -7.19
N LEU A 39 10.51 4.34 -7.70
CA LEU A 39 11.90 4.12 -7.32
C LEU A 39 12.88 5.03 -8.07
N GLY A 40 12.46 5.68 -9.15
CA GLY A 40 13.35 6.49 -10.01
C GLY A 40 14.37 5.65 -10.78
N VAL A 41 14.01 4.43 -11.20
CA VAL A 41 14.91 3.49 -11.89
C VAL A 41 14.27 2.93 -13.17
N SER A 42 15.07 2.28 -14.02
CA SER A 42 14.56 1.64 -15.24
C SER A 42 13.68 0.41 -14.96
N HIS A 43 12.80 0.07 -15.92
CA HIS A 43 12.01 -1.16 -15.85
C HIS A 43 12.86 -2.42 -15.65
N ASP A 44 14.02 -2.49 -16.30
CA ASP A 44 14.93 -3.64 -16.16
C ASP A 44 15.58 -3.72 -14.78
N LYS A 45 15.87 -2.56 -14.17
CA LYS A 45 16.33 -2.54 -12.78
C LYS A 45 15.24 -3.06 -11.84
N VAL A 46 13.97 -2.68 -12.04
CA VAL A 46 12.85 -3.24 -11.27
C VAL A 46 12.74 -4.75 -11.47
N ARG A 47 12.83 -5.27 -12.70
CA ARG A 47 12.82 -6.72 -12.95
C ARG A 47 13.95 -7.45 -12.25
N LYS A 48 15.16 -6.87 -12.22
CA LYS A 48 16.30 -7.43 -11.48
C LYS A 48 16.03 -7.41 -9.97
N LEU A 49 15.53 -6.29 -9.44
CA LEU A 49 15.18 -6.14 -8.03
C LEU A 49 14.09 -7.12 -7.59
N ALA A 50 13.08 -7.35 -8.42
CA ALA A 50 11.98 -8.27 -8.15
C ALA A 50 12.40 -9.75 -8.04
N ARG A 51 13.61 -10.10 -8.49
CA ARG A 51 14.17 -11.45 -8.32
C ARG A 51 14.82 -11.65 -6.96
N HIS A 52 15.00 -10.59 -6.18
CA HIS A 52 15.66 -10.64 -4.89
C HIS A 52 14.61 -10.71 -3.78
N PRO A 53 14.57 -11.77 -2.96
CA PRO A 53 13.54 -11.98 -1.94
C PRO A 53 13.54 -10.89 -0.86
N GLN A 54 14.66 -10.21 -0.65
CA GLN A 54 14.79 -9.10 0.31
C GLN A 54 14.21 -7.76 -0.20
N VAL A 55 13.76 -7.69 -1.45
CA VAL A 55 13.15 -6.48 -2.01
C VAL A 55 11.63 -6.63 -1.92
N PRO A 56 10.90 -5.65 -1.37
CA PRO A 56 9.44 -5.73 -1.19
C PRO A 56 8.71 -5.48 -2.52
N ILE A 57 9.05 -6.27 -3.54
CA ILE A 57 8.37 -6.36 -4.83
C ILE A 57 7.96 -7.82 -4.97
N ASN A 58 6.66 -8.06 -4.99
CA ASN A 58 6.10 -9.40 -5.12
C ASN A 58 5.26 -9.50 -6.40
N LYS A 59 5.01 -10.74 -6.81
CA LYS A 59 4.07 -11.06 -7.89
C LYS A 59 3.02 -11.98 -7.30
N PRO A 60 1.86 -11.45 -6.85
CA PRO A 60 0.80 -12.27 -6.31
C PRO A 60 0.38 -13.34 -7.32
N GLU A 61 0.12 -14.54 -6.84
CA GLU A 61 -0.33 -15.64 -7.67
C GLU A 61 -1.60 -15.25 -8.44
N GLY A 62 -1.68 -15.63 -9.73
CA GLY A 62 -2.81 -15.28 -10.59
C GLY A 62 -2.88 -13.82 -11.07
N SER A 63 -2.11 -12.88 -10.51
CA SER A 63 -2.20 -11.46 -10.88
C SER A 63 -1.62 -11.12 -12.26
N GLY A 64 -0.68 -11.94 -12.76
CA GLY A 64 0.07 -11.65 -13.99
C GLY A 64 1.05 -10.47 -13.90
N THR A 65 1.05 -9.68 -12.82
CA THR A 65 1.81 -8.43 -12.69
C THR A 65 2.54 -8.30 -11.35
N TRP A 66 3.54 -7.43 -11.30
CA TRP A 66 4.29 -7.14 -10.07
C TRP A 66 3.59 -6.07 -9.25
N CYS A 67 3.66 -6.14 -7.93
CA CYS A 67 3.21 -5.08 -7.05
C CYS A 67 4.17 -4.83 -5.89
N ALA A 68 4.00 -3.67 -5.25
CA ALA A 68 4.77 -3.29 -4.08
C ALA A 68 3.98 -2.29 -3.22
N GLU A 69 4.08 -2.45 -1.90
CA GLU A 69 3.55 -1.47 -0.94
C GLU A 69 4.54 -0.28 -0.82
N PRO A 70 4.08 0.97 -1.00
CA PRO A 70 4.95 2.15 -0.91
C PRO A 70 5.72 2.26 0.42
N ASP A 71 5.07 1.93 1.54
CA ASP A 71 5.66 2.03 2.88
C ASP A 71 6.81 1.01 3.07
N ASP A 72 6.63 -0.22 2.57
CA ASP A 72 7.65 -1.26 2.63
C ASP A 72 8.84 -0.91 1.73
N LEU A 73 8.57 -0.38 0.53
CA LEU A 73 9.62 0.10 -0.38
C LEU A 73 10.43 1.24 0.24
N ASP A 74 9.80 2.17 0.95
CA ASP A 74 10.51 3.25 1.63
C ASP A 74 11.29 2.76 2.84
N ALA A 75 10.76 1.81 3.61
CA ALA A 75 11.49 1.17 4.70
C ALA A 75 12.75 0.47 4.18
N TRP A 76 12.61 -0.30 3.10
CA TRP A 76 13.73 -0.97 2.44
C TRP A 76 14.74 0.02 1.85
N LYS A 77 14.28 1.12 1.22
CA LYS A 77 15.17 2.18 0.71
C LYS A 77 16.03 2.76 1.83
N ARG A 78 15.42 3.07 2.98
CA ARG A 78 16.12 3.62 4.15
C ARG A 78 17.13 2.62 4.74
N GLY A 79 16.78 1.35 4.81
CA GLY A 79 17.67 0.28 5.29
C GLY A 79 18.83 -0.05 4.34
N ARG A 80 18.79 0.41 3.08
CA ARG A 80 19.86 0.20 2.09
C ARG A 80 20.97 1.25 2.18
N THR A 81 20.80 2.30 3.00
CA THR A 81 21.75 3.40 3.17
C THR A 81 22.61 3.25 4.44
N GLY A 82 22.57 2.08 5.09
CA GLY A 82 23.47 1.70 6.19
C GLY A 82 24.63 0.86 5.72
#